data_AF-A0A553JVI5-F1
#
_entry.id   AF-A0A553JVI5-F1
#
_cell.length_a   1.000
_cell.length_b   1.000
_cell.length_c   1.000
_cell.angle_alpha   90.00
_cell.angle_beta   90.00
_cell.angle_gamma   90.00
#
_symmetry.space_group_name_H-M   'P 1'
#
loop_
_entity.id
_entity.type
_entity.pdbx_description
1 polymer ?
#
loop_
_entity_poly.entity_id
_entity_poly.type
_entity_poly.pdbx_seq_one_letter_code
_entity_poly.pdbx_strand_id
1 'polypeptide(L)'
;ILFNFEMDSTNPFVLILAGLPHLQGKLRLNQHRPLDQRIIMRYRMGPLEKEEVAGYIKHRMKQAGAKHPIFTPSALEAIALQSRGWPRVINTLATTCLLYGYQLKKDVIDEE
;
A
#
# COMPACT_ATOMS: atom_id res chain seq x y z
N ILE A 1 -26.54 19.31 -10.68
CA ILE A 1 -26.32 19.73 -9.28
C ILE A 1 -26.44 18.46 -8.44
N LEU A 2 -25.32 17.85 -8.04
CA LEU A 2 -25.30 16.55 -7.34
C LEU A 2 -25.07 16.69 -5.82
N PHE A 3 -25.18 17.91 -5.28
CA PHE A 3 -24.81 18.22 -3.89
C PHE A 3 -25.58 19.43 -3.36
N ASN A 4 -26.90 19.44 -3.54
CA ASN A 4 -27.71 20.39 -2.78
C ASN A 4 -28.92 19.63 -2.23
N PHE A 5 -28.64 18.86 -1.17
CA PHE A 5 -29.66 18.50 -0.20
C PHE A 5 -29.50 19.48 0.96
N GLU A 6 -30.61 20.12 1.27
CA GLU A 6 -30.73 21.23 2.20
C GLU A 6 -30.26 20.87 3.62
N MET A 7 -29.76 21.91 4.32
CA MET A 7 -29.66 22.07 5.78
C MET A 7 -28.51 21.37 6.54
N ASP A 8 -27.34 22.02 6.55
CA ASP A 8 -26.68 22.54 7.78
C ASP A 8 -26.29 21.65 8.97
N SER A 9 -25.87 20.39 8.82
CA SER A 9 -25.07 19.81 9.94
C SER A 9 -24.14 18.64 9.67
N THR A 10 -24.28 17.86 8.60
CA THR A 10 -23.37 16.74 8.39
C THR A 10 -23.13 16.47 6.92
N ASN A 11 -21.85 16.42 6.53
CA ASN A 11 -21.42 15.94 5.22
C ASN A 11 -21.86 14.46 5.09
N PRO A 12 -22.86 14.12 4.26
CA PRO A 12 -23.55 12.82 4.37
C PRO A 12 -22.75 11.64 3.83
N PHE A 13 -21.58 11.89 3.21
CA PHE A 13 -20.72 10.83 2.73
C PHE A 13 -19.26 11.27 2.56
N VAL A 14 -18.36 10.29 2.65
CA VAL A 14 -16.95 10.44 2.33
C VAL A 14 -16.70 9.88 0.94
N LEU A 15 -16.25 10.73 0.01
CA LEU A 15 -15.85 10.33 -1.33
C LEU A 15 -14.33 10.08 -1.36
N ILE A 16 -13.93 8.83 -1.62
CA ILE A 16 -12.53 8.47 -1.85
C ILE A 16 -12.34 8.17 -3.34
N LEU A 17 -11.52 8.97 -4.00
CA LEU A 17 -11.13 8.75 -5.40
C LEU A 17 -9.77 8.06 -5.43
N ALA A 18 -9.74 6.82 -5.94
CA ALA A 18 -8.52 6.04 -6.10
C ALA A 18 -8.35 5.61 -7.56
N GLY A 19 -7.13 5.70 -8.08
CA GLY A 19 -6.83 5.33 -9.46
C GLY A 19 -5.40 5.62 -9.85
N LEU A 20 -5.09 5.36 -11.13
CA LEU A 20 -3.80 5.65 -11.73
C LEU A 20 -3.54 7.17 -11.82
N PRO A 21 -2.28 7.61 -12.02
CA PRO A 21 -1.94 9.04 -12.16
C PRO A 21 -2.77 9.80 -13.20
N HIS A 22 -3.27 9.10 -14.23
CA HIS A 22 -4.19 9.63 -15.24
C HIS A 22 -5.47 10.24 -14.64
N LEU A 23 -5.97 9.71 -13.52
CA LEU A 23 -7.13 10.27 -12.82
C LEU A 23 -6.87 11.69 -12.35
N GLN A 24 -5.66 11.94 -11.81
CA GLN A 24 -5.26 13.28 -11.38
C GLN A 24 -5.17 14.25 -12.56
N GLY A 25 -4.69 13.78 -13.72
CA GLY A 25 -4.68 14.58 -14.96
C GLY A 25 -6.09 14.92 -15.44
N LYS A 26 -7.00 13.93 -15.42
CA LYS A 26 -8.41 14.15 -15.80
C LYS A 26 -9.11 15.14 -14.88
N LEU A 27 -8.94 15.03 -13.57
CA LEU A 27 -9.58 15.95 -12.60
C LEU A 27 -9.16 17.41 -12.81
N ARG A 28 -7.96 17.67 -13.33
CA ARG A 28 -7.46 19.03 -13.63
C ARG A 28 -8.03 19.64 -14.91
N LEU A 29 -8.79 18.89 -15.72
CA LEU A 29 -9.43 19.43 -16.92
C LEU A 29 -10.47 20.50 -16.54
N ASN A 30 -10.63 21.53 -17.38
CA ASN A 30 -11.55 22.65 -17.12
C ASN A 30 -12.98 22.20 -16.82
N GLN A 31 -13.46 21.15 -17.50
CA GLN A 31 -14.78 20.56 -17.29
C GLN A 31 -14.98 19.93 -15.90
N HIS A 32 -13.91 19.62 -15.17
CA HIS A 32 -13.94 18.99 -13.85
C HIS A 32 -13.49 19.94 -12.72
N ARG A 33 -13.19 21.20 -13.03
CA ARG A 33 -12.72 22.21 -12.06
C ARG A 33 -13.60 22.34 -10.79
N PRO A 34 -14.95 22.32 -10.86
CA PRO A 34 -15.79 22.40 -9.65
C PRO A 34 -15.62 21.21 -8.70
N LEU A 35 -15.34 20.01 -9.22
CA LEU A 35 -15.06 18.84 -8.42
C LEU A 35 -13.63 18.89 -7.87
N ASP A 36 -12.66 19.30 -8.69
CA ASP A 36 -11.25 19.41 -8.32
C ASP A 36 -11.03 20.35 -7.12
N GLN A 37 -11.77 21.46 -7.06
CA GLN A 37 -11.74 22.42 -5.94
C GLN A 37 -12.29 21.87 -4.62
N ARG A 38 -13.12 20.81 -4.67
CA ARG A 38 -13.73 20.20 -3.47
C ARG A 38 -12.88 19.06 -2.89
N ILE A 39 -11.79 18.68 -3.55
CA ILE A 39 -10.88 17.63 -3.07
C ILE A 39 -9.91 18.24 -2.06
N ILE A 40 -10.16 17.97 -0.77
CA ILE A 40 -9.41 18.54 0.36
C ILE A 40 -8.03 17.87 0.51
N MET A 41 -7.93 16.57 0.22
CA MET A 41 -6.70 15.80 0.37
C MET A 41 -6.34 15.08 -0.92
N ARG A 42 -5.06 15.16 -1.30
CA ARG A 42 -4.49 14.40 -2.42
C ARG A 42 -3.25 13.70 -1.94
N TYR A 43 -3.25 12.38 -2.06
CA TYR A 43 -2.10 11.57 -1.72
C TYR A 43 -1.70 10.72 -2.91
N ARG A 44 -0.41 10.72 -3.21
CA ARG A 44 0.19 9.81 -4.18
C ARG A 44 0.96 8.77 -3.39
N MET A 45 0.52 7.52 -3.45
CA MET A 45 1.27 6.41 -2.87
C MET A 45 2.61 6.28 -3.59
N GLY A 46 3.69 6.53 -2.85
CA GLY A 46 5.06 6.24 -3.26
C GLY A 46 5.50 4.86 -2.79
N PRO A 47 6.75 4.47 -3.11
CA PRO A 47 7.40 3.36 -2.44
C PRO A 47 7.56 3.65 -0.93
N LEU A 48 7.63 2.59 -0.15
CA LEU A 48 8.05 2.66 1.26
C LEU A 48 9.55 2.90 1.35
N GLU A 49 9.99 3.62 2.37
CA GLU A 49 11.41 3.75 2.69
C GLU A 49 11.98 2.40 3.17
N LYS A 50 13.31 2.20 3.05
CA LYS A 50 13.96 0.92 3.38
C LYS A 50 13.63 0.49 4.82
N GLU A 51 13.59 1.45 5.73
CA GLU A 51 13.29 1.27 7.15
C GLU A 51 11.82 0.89 7.40
N GLU A 52 10.91 1.33 6.53
CA GLU A 52 9.48 1.04 6.62
C GLU A 52 9.12 -0.36 6.09
N VAL A 53 9.90 -0.90 5.15
CA VAL A 53 9.65 -2.22 4.54
C VAL A 53 9.61 -3.33 5.59
N ALA A 54 10.57 -3.35 6.51
CA ALA A 54 10.63 -4.35 7.57
C ALA A 54 9.38 -4.28 8.48
N GLY A 55 8.96 -3.05 8.83
CA GLY A 55 7.74 -2.81 9.59
C GLY A 55 6.48 -3.26 8.85
N TYR A 56 6.40 -2.96 7.55
CA TYR A 56 5.30 -3.38 6.68
C TYR A 56 5.18 -4.92 6.62
N ILE A 57 6.29 -5.63 6.37
CA ILE A 57 6.29 -7.10 6.31
C ILE A 57 5.91 -7.69 7.67
N LYS A 58 6.51 -7.19 8.76
CA LYS A 58 6.20 -7.65 10.12
C LYS A 58 4.73 -7.46 10.47
N HIS A 59 4.15 -6.32 10.11
CA HIS A 59 2.74 -6.04 10.30
C HIS A 59 1.85 -7.02 9.52
N ARG A 60 2.18 -7.29 8.25
CA ARG A 60 1.47 -8.25 7.40
C ARG A 60 1.56 -9.68 7.95
N MET A 61 2.73 -10.10 8.42
CA MET A 61 2.91 -11.41 9.06
C MET A 61 2.08 -11.54 10.34
N LYS A 62 2.04 -10.48 11.17
CA LYS A 62 1.19 -10.45 12.36
C LYS A 62 -0.29 -10.58 12.00
N GLN A 63 -0.77 -9.88 10.96
CA GLN A 63 -2.15 -10.02 10.49
C GLN A 63 -2.45 -11.43 9.97
N ALA A 64 -1.46 -12.09 9.34
CA ALA A 64 -1.57 -13.47 8.89
C ALA A 64 -1.52 -14.51 10.04
N GLY A 65 -1.30 -14.08 11.29
CA GLY A 65 -1.27 -14.95 12.47
C GLY A 65 0.10 -15.51 12.83
N ALA A 66 1.18 -14.98 12.25
CA ALA A 66 2.55 -15.40 12.61
C ALA A 66 2.84 -15.09 14.10
N LYS A 67 3.24 -16.12 14.85
CA LYS A 67 3.57 -16.02 16.29
C LYS A 67 5.05 -15.77 16.56
N HIS A 68 5.90 -16.04 15.59
CA HIS A 68 7.34 -15.86 15.63
C HIS A 68 7.83 -15.16 14.34
N PRO A 69 9.07 -14.66 14.32
CA PRO A 69 9.65 -14.10 13.10
C PRO A 69 9.78 -15.21 12.05
N ILE A 70 9.26 -14.97 10.84
CA ILE A 70 9.40 -15.90 9.69
C ILE A 70 10.54 -15.47 8.77
N PHE A 71 10.87 -14.18 8.74
CA PHE A 71 11.96 -13.64 7.93
C PHE A 71 13.12 -13.21 8.84
N THR A 72 14.36 -13.50 8.44
CA THR A 72 15.54 -12.95 9.09
C THR A 72 15.70 -11.46 8.74
N PRO A 73 16.46 -10.68 9.55
CA PRO A 73 16.80 -9.30 9.21
C PRO A 73 17.42 -9.16 7.82
N SER A 74 18.35 -10.06 7.45
CA SER A 74 18.99 -10.06 6.12
C SER A 74 18.00 -10.30 4.99
N ALA A 75 17.03 -11.22 5.17
CA ALA A 75 15.97 -11.46 4.19
C ALA A 75 15.09 -10.22 3.99
N LEU A 76 14.76 -9.51 5.09
CA LEU A 76 13.99 -8.26 5.01
C LEU A 76 14.75 -7.17 4.27
N GLU A 77 16.06 -7.06 4.48
CA GLU A 77 16.92 -6.12 3.75
C GLU A 77 17.01 -6.46 2.26
N ALA A 78 17.16 -7.75 1.92
CA ALA A 78 17.16 -8.22 0.53
C ALA A 78 15.84 -7.91 -0.17
N ILE A 79 14.71 -8.15 0.50
CA ILE A 79 13.37 -7.80 -0.03
C ILE A 79 13.23 -6.29 -0.19
N ALA A 80 13.71 -5.48 0.76
CA ALA A 80 13.66 -4.02 0.66
C ALA A 80 14.45 -3.50 -0.54
N LEU A 81 15.67 -4.03 -0.75
CA LEU A 81 16.54 -3.66 -1.86
C LEU A 81 15.91 -4.05 -3.21
N GLN A 82 15.43 -5.29 -3.35
CA GLN A 82 14.89 -5.80 -4.61
C GLN A 82 13.53 -5.19 -4.97
N SER A 83 12.68 -4.95 -3.96
CA SER A 83 11.36 -4.35 -4.20
C SER A 83 11.39 -2.85 -4.48
N ARG A 84 12.51 -2.18 -4.14
CA ARG A 84 12.63 -0.72 -4.15
C ARG A 84 11.50 -0.04 -3.36
N GLY A 85 11.01 -0.69 -2.31
CA GLY A 85 9.94 -0.19 -1.45
C GLY A 85 8.52 -0.34 -2.01
N TRP A 86 8.31 -0.85 -3.22
CA TRP A 86 6.96 -0.95 -3.79
C TRP A 86 6.13 -2.05 -3.10
N PRO A 87 5.01 -1.73 -2.42
CA PRO A 87 4.26 -2.72 -1.63
C PRO A 87 3.80 -3.93 -2.44
N ARG A 88 3.41 -3.73 -3.71
CA ARG A 88 3.03 -4.83 -4.61
C ARG A 88 4.20 -5.78 -4.87
N VAL A 89 5.40 -5.25 -5.09
CA VAL A 89 6.59 -6.06 -5.34
C VAL A 89 7.03 -6.76 -4.06
N ILE A 90 7.01 -6.06 -2.91
CA ILE A 90 7.27 -6.64 -1.59
C ILE A 90 6.37 -7.86 -1.35
N ASN A 91 5.06 -7.70 -1.59
CA ASN A 91 4.10 -8.79 -1.37
C ASN A 91 4.37 -9.98 -2.29
N THR A 92 4.68 -9.74 -3.57
CA THR A 92 5.02 -10.82 -4.51
C THR A 92 6.27 -11.57 -4.05
N LEU A 93 7.36 -10.84 -3.74
CA LEU A 93 8.60 -11.45 -3.25
C LEU A 93 8.37 -12.25 -1.97
N ALA A 94 7.76 -11.65 -0.95
CA ALA A 94 7.49 -12.31 0.31
C ALA A 94 6.62 -13.57 0.13
N THR A 95 5.58 -13.51 -0.72
CA THR A 95 4.73 -14.69 -0.98
C THR A 95 5.51 -15.80 -1.66
N THR A 96 6.33 -15.46 -2.67
CA THR A 96 7.18 -16.43 -3.35
C THR A 96 8.19 -17.06 -2.38
N CYS A 97 8.88 -16.26 -1.57
CA CYS A 97 9.81 -16.76 -0.56
C CYS A 97 9.13 -17.70 0.44
N LEU A 98 7.92 -17.36 0.92
CA LEU A 98 7.16 -18.24 1.83
C LEU A 98 6.79 -19.57 1.17
N LEU A 99 6.39 -19.55 -0.11
CA LEU A 99 6.09 -20.78 -0.85
C LEU A 99 7.33 -21.66 -1.03
N TYR A 100 8.47 -21.06 -1.39
CA TYR A 100 9.74 -21.78 -1.52
C TYR A 100 10.23 -22.33 -0.17
N GLY A 101 10.17 -21.53 0.89
CA GLY A 101 10.53 -21.98 2.24
C GLY A 101 9.67 -23.14 2.70
N TYR A 102 8.36 -23.11 2.41
CA TYR A 102 7.47 -24.23 2.68
C TYR A 102 7.86 -25.50 1.91
N GLN A 103 8.18 -25.39 0.62
CA GLN A 103 8.66 -26.53 -0.19
C GLN A 103 9.96 -27.14 0.36
N LEU A 104 10.85 -26.29 0.87
CA LEU A 104 12.12 -26.70 1.47
C LEU A 104 12.00 -27.10 2.95
N LYS A 105 10.79 -27.03 3.54
CA LYS A 105 10.54 -27.25 4.97
C LYS A 105 11.41 -26.37 5.88
N LYS A 106 11.69 -25.13 5.47
CA LYS A 106 12.35 -24.11 6.29
C LYS A 106 11.30 -23.41 7.17
N ASP A 107 11.56 -23.33 8.46
CA ASP A 107 10.74 -22.55 9.42
C ASP A 107 11.04 -21.04 9.37
N VAL A 108 12.21 -20.66 8.87
CA VAL A 108 12.69 -19.28 8.75
C VAL A 108 13.26 -19.05 7.36
N ILE A 109 12.91 -17.92 6.75
CA ILE A 109 13.39 -17.45 5.46
C ILE A 109 14.61 -16.55 5.67
N ASP A 110 15.73 -16.96 5.08
CA ASP A 110 17.01 -16.26 5.01
C ASP A 110 17.16 -15.49 3.69
N GLU A 111 18.35 -14.93 3.43
CA GLU A 111 18.60 -14.10 2.24
C GLU A 111 18.82 -14.90 0.94
N GLU A 112 19.01 -16.22 1.05
CA GLU A 112 19.24 -17.16 -0.05
C GLU A 112 17.94 -17.82 -0.55
#